data_AF-A0A6G3XJU2-F1
#
_entry.id   AF-A0A6G3XJU2-F1
#
_cell.length_a   1.000
_cell.length_b   1.000
_cell.length_c   1.000
_cell.angle_alpha   90.00
_cell.angle_beta   90.00
_cell.angle_gamma   90.00
#
_symmetry.space_group_name_H-M   'P 1'
#
loop_
_entity.id
_entity.type
_entity.pdbx_description
1 polymer ?
#
loop_
_entity_poly.entity_id
_entity_poly.type
_entity_poly.pdbx_seq_one_letter_code
_entity_poly.pdbx_strand_id
1 'polypeptide(L)' 'SIEIAACALAMEHDVVPPTANLHHPDPECDLDYVPLTARDWSTDSVLTVGSGFGGFQSAMVLTRPEGGTA' A
#
# COMPACT_ATOMS: atom_id res chain seq x y z
N SER A 1 -4.05 7.43 9.99
CA SER A 1 -3.44 6.09 10.06
C SER A 1 -1.97 6.19 9.68
N ILE A 2 -1.10 5.36 10.24
CA ILE A 2 0.30 5.23 9.80
C ILE A 2 0.39 4.74 8.34
N GLU A 3 -0.59 3.94 7.90
CA GLU A 3 -0.67 3.41 6.54
C GLU A 3 -0.82 4.53 5.51
N ILE A 4 -1.55 5.60 5.84
CA ILE A 4 -1.73 6.76 4.94
C ILE A 4 -0.39 7.47 4.72
N ALA A 5 0.41 7.64 5.78
CA ALA A 5 1.75 8.23 5.66
C ALA A 5 2.69 7.33 4.85
N ALA A 6 2.64 6.01 5.09
CA ALA A 6 3.42 5.04 4.31
C ALA A 6 3.00 5.01 2.83
N CYS A 7 1.70 5.09 2.54
CA CYS A 7 1.17 5.22 1.18
C CYS A 7 1.69 6.46 0.47
N ALA A 8 1.68 7.63 1.13
CA ALA A 8 2.22 8.86 0.55
C ALA A 8 3.73 8.75 0.27
N LEU A 9 4.50 8.16 1.19
CA LEU A 9 5.94 7.92 1.00
C LEU A 9 6.24 6.88 -0.09
N ALA A 10 5.41 5.84 -0.22
CA ALA A 10 5.53 4.86 -1.30
C ALA A 10 5.36 5.51 -2.68
N MET A 11 4.41 6.45 -2.79
CA MET A 11 4.21 7.26 -4.00
C MET A 11 5.33 8.28 -4.22
N GLU A 12 5.92 8.85 -3.18
CA GLU A 12 7.03 9.79 -3.28
C GLU A 12 8.32 9.12 -3.75
N HIS A 13 8.60 7.92 -3.23
CA HIS A 13 9.84 7.20 -3.50
C HIS A 13 9.73 6.15 -4.61
N ASP A 14 8.53 5.92 -5.16
CA ASP A 14 8.24 4.86 -6.14
C ASP A 14 8.74 3.47 -5.67
N VAL A 15 8.51 3.17 -4.38
CA VAL A 15 8.87 1.90 -3.74
C VAL A 15 7.69 1.37 -2.93
N VAL A 16 7.30 0.13 -3.20
CA VAL A 16 6.26 -0.58 -2.45
C VAL A 16 6.90 -1.29 -1.24
N PRO A 17 6.46 -0.98 0.00
CA PRO A 17 6.95 -1.65 1.19
C PRO A 17 6.66 -3.16 1.20
N PRO A 18 7.52 -3.99 1.79
CA PRO A 18 7.31 -5.42 1.84
C PRO A 18 6.34 -5.84 2.94
N THR A 19 5.69 -6.97 2.74
CA THR A 19 5.11 -7.77 3.82
C THR A 19 6.21 -8.61 4.45
N ALA A 20 6.71 -8.16 5.60
CA ALA A 20 7.73 -8.87 6.37
C ALA A 20 7.24 -10.26 6.84
N ASN A 21 8.17 -11.19 7.06
CA ASN A 21 7.94 -12.54 7.61
C ASN A 21 7.08 -13.49 6.76
N LEU A 22 6.68 -13.11 5.55
CA LEU A 22 5.91 -13.97 4.64
C LEU A 22 6.82 -15.03 3.99
N HIS A 23 7.09 -16.12 4.71
CA HIS A 23 7.91 -17.26 4.24
C HIS A 23 7.08 -18.46 3.76
N HIS A 24 5.86 -18.59 4.25
CA HIS A 24 4.95 -19.70 3.94
C HIS A 24 3.62 -19.10 3.48
N PRO A 25 3.37 -18.99 2.16
CA PRO A 25 2.12 -18.45 1.65
C PRO A 25 0.95 -19.39 1.94
N ASP A 26 -0.21 -18.81 2.23
CA ASP A 26 -1.46 -19.53 2.42
C ASP A 26 -2.15 -19.72 1.05
N PRO A 27 -2.64 -20.92 0.69
CA PRO A 27 -3.38 -21.13 -0.56
C PRO A 27 -4.63 -20.25 -0.74
N GLU A 28 -5.26 -19.79 0.34
CA GLU A 28 -6.41 -18.87 0.28
C GLU A 28 -5.99 -17.40 0.08
N CYS A 29 -4.72 -17.08 0.36
CA CYS A 29 -4.11 -15.78 0.14
C CYS A 29 -3.21 -15.85 -1.10
N ASP A 30 -3.80 -15.79 -2.30
CA ASP A 30 -3.14 -16.05 -3.58
C ASP A 30 -2.75 -14.78 -4.37
N LEU A 31 -2.91 -13.60 -3.76
CA LEU A 31 -2.49 -12.32 -4.35
C LEU A 31 -0.97 -12.10 -4.23
N ASP A 32 -0.48 -11.04 -4.88
CA ASP A 32 0.91 -10.59 -4.72
C ASP A 32 1.04 -9.64 -3.53
N TYR A 33 1.55 -10.17 -2.41
CA TYR A 33 1.71 -9.42 -1.15
C TYR A 33 3.08 -8.76 -0.97
N VAL A 34 3.94 -8.73 -2.00
CA VAL A 34 5.30 -8.17 -1.92
C VAL A 34 6.10 -8.75 -0.74
N PRO A 35 6.38 -10.06 -0.73
CA PRO A 35 6.98 -10.72 0.43
C PRO A 35 8.44 -10.30 0.65
N LEU A 36 8.81 -10.10 1.93
CA LEU A 36 10.18 -10.01 2.47
C LEU A 36 11.03 -8.80 2.04
N THR A 37 11.05 -8.44 0.75
CA THR A 37 11.89 -7.38 0.19
C THR A 37 11.04 -6.33 -0.51
N ALA A 38 11.36 -5.05 -0.27
CA ALA A 38 10.70 -3.95 -0.95
C ALA A 38 10.83 -4.09 -2.47
N ARG A 39 9.88 -3.50 -3.21
CA ARG A 39 9.85 -3.56 -4.67
C ARG A 39 9.79 -2.16 -5.26
N ASP A 40 10.72 -1.84 -6.17
CA ASP A 40 10.65 -0.64 -6.97
C ASP A 40 9.43 -0.72 -7.91
N TRP A 41 8.54 0.27 -7.83
CA TRP A 41 7.32 0.33 -8.62
C TRP A 41 6.81 1.77 -8.70
N SER A 42 6.60 2.27 -9.92
CA SER A 42 6.04 3.61 -10.12
C SER A 42 4.60 3.67 -9.63
N THR A 43 4.36 4.44 -8.57
CA THR A 43 3.12 4.40 -7.80
C THR A 43 2.38 5.73 -7.88
N ASP A 44 1.54 5.88 -8.91
CA ASP A 44 0.75 7.12 -9.12
C ASP A 44 -0.55 7.15 -8.31
N SER A 45 -1.05 5.99 -7.90
CA SER A 45 -2.31 5.85 -7.16
C SER A 45 -2.24 4.68 -6.20
N VAL A 46 -2.80 4.85 -5.01
CA VAL A 46 -2.84 3.83 -3.97
C VAL A 46 -4.20 3.78 -3.30
N LEU A 47 -4.60 2.59 -2.87
CA LEU A 47 -5.77 2.34 -2.05
C LEU A 47 -5.31 1.84 -0.68
N THR A 48 -5.78 2.48 0.38
CA THR A 48 -5.65 1.98 1.75
C THR A 48 -7.03 1.63 2.29
N VAL A 49 -7.17 0.44 2.85
CA VAL A 49 -8.41 -0.09 3.43
C VAL A 49 -8.18 -0.39 4.90
N GLY A 50 -9.23 -0.22 5.72
CA GLY A 50 -9.19 -0.51 7.14
C GLY A 50 -10.50 -1.12 7.62
N SER A 51 -10.37 -2.16 8.44
CA SER A 51 -11.50 -2.87 9.06
C SER A 51 -11.31 -2.84 10.59
N GLY A 52 -12.34 -2.41 11.32
CA GLY A 52 -12.31 -2.26 12.78
C GLY A 52 -13.37 -3.09 13.51
N PHE A 53 -13.12 -3.39 14.79
CA PHE A 53 -14.13 -4.02 15.66
C PHE A 53 -15.42 -3.22 15.68
N GLY A 54 -16.57 -3.90 15.76
CA GLY A 54 -17.88 -3.27 15.59
C GLY A 54 -18.35 -3.18 14.13
N GLY A 55 -17.58 -3.75 13.20
CA GLY A 55 -17.97 -3.89 11.79
C GLY A 55 -17.65 -2.67 10.93
N PHE A 56 -16.89 -1.69 11.43
CA PHE A 56 -16.50 -0.51 10.67
C PHE A 56 -15.59 -0.88 9.51
N GLN A 57 -15.97 -0.47 8.30
CA GLN A 57 -15.17 -0.62 7.09
C GLN A 57 -14.90 0.77 6.53
N SER A 58 -13.67 1.03 6.10
CA SER A 58 -13.27 2.30 5.50
C SER A 58 -12.24 2.07 4.40
N ALA A 59 -12.25 2.95 3.41
CA ALA A 59 -11.32 2.94 2.29
C ALA A 59 -10.97 4.37 1.91
N MET A 60 -9.75 4.59 1.45
CA MET A 60 -9.28 5.89 0.95
C MET A 60 -8.34 5.69 -0.24
N VAL A 61 -8.53 6.51 -1.26
CA VAL A 61 -7.66 6.56 -2.44
C VAL A 61 -6.80 7.82 -2.36
N LEU A 62 -5.50 7.67 -2.59
CA LEU A 62 -4.59 8.79 -2.83
C LEU A 62 -4.10 8.71 -4.27
N THR A 63 -4.00 9.86 -4.91
CA THR A 63 -3.49 10.00 -6.28
C THR A 63 -2.43 11.09 -6.28
N ARG A 64 -1.38 10.89 -7.08
CA ARG A 64 -0.33 11.89 -7.25
C ARG A 64 -1.00 13.15 -7.83
N PRO A 65 -0.76 14.34 -7.27
CA PRO A 65 -1.33 15.55 -7.83
C PRO A 65 -0.87 15.71 -9.29
N GLU A 66 -1.79 16.04 -10.18
CA GLU A 66 -1.42 16.40 -11.54
C GLU A 66 -0.47 17.58 -11.48
N GLY A 67 0.71 17.45 -12.12
CA GLY A 67 1.78 18.41 -12.02
C GLY A 67 1.31 19.82 -12.40
N GLY A 68 1.16 20.69 -11.40
CA GLY A 68 1.23 22.12 -11.62
C GLY A 68 2.67 22.44 -12.01
N THR A 69 2.91 22.79 -13.27
CA THR A 69 4.10 23.53 -13.66
C THR A 69 4.26 24.71 -12.71
N ALA A 70 5.32 24.70 -11.91
CA ALA A 70 5.93 25.91 -11.38
C ALA A 70 6.95 26.44 -12.39
#